data_AF-A0A094JRW5-F1
#
_entry.id   AF-A0A094JRW5-F1
#
_cell.length_a   1.000
_cell.length_b   1.000
_cell.length_c   1.000
_cell.angle_alpha   90.00
_cell.angle_beta   90.00
_cell.angle_gamma   90.00
#
_symmetry.space_group_name_H-M   'P 1'
#
loop_
_entity.id
_entity.type
_entity.pdbx_description
1 polymer ?
#
loop_
_entity_poly.entity_id
_entity_poly.type
_entity_poly.pdbx_seq_one_letter_code
_entity_poly.pdbx_strand_id
1 'polypeptide(L)'
;MASNTPRLGLYKKDPIADANDTFNIQTMLNDNWDKIDGKVAILGPDGKILSEQLPQQSMPSASTTQAGIVQLDDTLTSTSTTKAATANAVKQVNDAVVAHSADNVKHITSAERTAWNATQSKANDLEILYWMGAI
;
A
#
# COMPACT_ATOMS: atom_id res chain seq x y z
N MET A 1 -52.10 13.25 0.47
CA MET A 1 -51.41 13.48 1.76
C MET A 1 -50.02 14.04 1.52
N ALA A 2 -49.57 14.97 2.36
CA ALA A 2 -48.21 15.51 2.31
C ALA A 2 -47.16 14.42 2.59
N SER A 3 -45.97 14.56 2.03
CA SER A 3 -44.86 13.58 2.13
C SER A 3 -43.50 14.29 2.07
N ASN A 4 -42.39 13.57 2.18
CA ASN A 4 -41.05 14.15 1.99
C ASN A 4 -40.28 13.39 0.91
N THR A 5 -39.30 14.05 0.28
CA THR A 5 -38.38 13.38 -0.64
C THR A 5 -37.44 12.44 0.13
N PRO A 6 -37.01 11.31 -0.47
CA PRO A 6 -36.30 10.27 0.25
C PRO A 6 -34.85 10.60 0.60
N ARG A 7 -34.14 11.44 -0.19
CA ARG A 7 -32.70 11.70 0.05
C ARG A 7 -32.45 12.96 0.88
N LEU A 8 -33.11 14.05 0.53
CA LEU A 8 -32.96 15.37 1.15
C LEU A 8 -34.05 15.69 2.18
N GLY A 9 -35.09 14.87 2.30
CA GLY A 9 -36.18 15.10 3.24
C GLY A 9 -36.99 16.37 2.93
N LEU A 10 -37.04 16.81 1.66
CA LEU A 10 -37.77 18.02 1.27
C LEU A 10 -39.26 17.78 1.35
N TYR A 11 -39.99 18.65 2.04
CA TYR A 11 -41.40 18.45 2.36
C TYR A 11 -42.32 18.76 1.16
N LYS A 12 -42.99 17.76 0.61
CA LYS A 12 -44.01 17.81 -0.45
C LYS A 12 -45.41 18.11 0.10
N LYS A 13 -46.06 19.15 -0.43
CA LYS A 13 -47.42 19.55 -0.04
C LYS A 13 -48.48 18.68 -0.72
N ASP A 14 -49.60 18.47 -0.02
CA ASP A 14 -50.78 17.79 -0.55
C ASP A 14 -51.53 18.70 -1.53
N PRO A 15 -51.72 18.31 -2.80
CA PRO A 15 -52.48 19.09 -3.77
C PRO A 15 -53.99 18.85 -3.56
N ILE A 16 -54.57 19.41 -2.50
CA ILE A 16 -55.98 19.12 -2.15
C ILE A 16 -56.97 19.79 -3.13
N ALA A 17 -56.54 20.83 -3.84
CA ALA A 17 -57.14 21.42 -5.02
C ALA A 17 -56.24 22.62 -5.34
N ASP A 18 -55.17 22.42 -6.13
CA ASP A 18 -54.44 23.58 -6.61
C ASP A 18 -55.34 24.29 -7.64
N ALA A 19 -55.74 25.53 -7.33
CA ALA A 19 -56.53 26.31 -8.27
C ALA A 19 -55.69 26.45 -9.55
N ASN A 20 -56.08 25.70 -10.58
CA ASN A 20 -55.31 25.36 -11.78
C ASN A 20 -54.78 26.58 -12.55
N ASP A 21 -55.26 27.79 -12.22
CA ASP A 21 -54.97 29.05 -12.88
C ASP A 21 -53.96 29.96 -12.18
N THR A 22 -53.55 29.73 -10.91
CA THR A 22 -52.71 30.71 -10.18
C THR A 22 -51.35 30.18 -9.72
N PHE A 23 -51.30 29.03 -9.02
CA PHE A 23 -50.04 28.40 -8.61
C PHE A 23 -50.22 26.89 -8.46
N ASN A 24 -49.77 26.15 -9.47
CA ASN A 24 -49.75 24.69 -9.44
C ASN A 24 -48.58 24.21 -8.55
N ILE A 25 -48.87 23.79 -7.32
CA ILE A 25 -47.86 23.38 -6.34
C ILE A 25 -47.17 22.09 -6.77
N GLN A 26 -47.88 21.24 -7.53
CA GLN A 26 -47.29 20.01 -8.06
C GLN A 26 -46.14 20.34 -9.01
N THR A 27 -46.39 21.14 -10.05
CA THR A 27 -45.40 21.48 -11.06
C THR A 27 -44.33 22.45 -10.56
N MET A 28 -44.72 23.46 -9.78
CA MET A 28 -43.80 24.53 -9.39
C MET A 28 -42.95 24.21 -8.15
N LEU A 29 -43.39 23.27 -7.29
CA LEU A 29 -42.64 22.88 -6.09
C LEU A 29 -42.35 21.38 -6.04
N ASN A 30 -43.38 20.52 -5.93
CA ASN A 30 -43.19 19.09 -5.67
C ASN A 30 -42.34 18.40 -6.74
N ASP A 31 -42.62 18.65 -8.01
CA ASP A 31 -41.87 18.10 -9.15
C ASP A 31 -40.41 18.60 -9.15
N ASN A 32 -40.20 19.87 -8.76
CA ASN A 32 -38.86 20.44 -8.66
C ASN A 32 -38.08 19.82 -7.50
N TRP A 33 -38.72 19.54 -6.36
CA TRP A 33 -38.12 18.82 -5.24
C TRP A 33 -37.75 17.39 -5.63
N ASP A 34 -38.63 16.66 -6.31
CA ASP A 34 -38.33 15.30 -6.79
C ASP A 34 -37.17 15.31 -7.80
N LYS A 35 -37.09 16.32 -8.68
CA LYS A 35 -35.95 16.49 -9.61
C LYS A 35 -34.63 16.80 -8.90
N ILE A 36 -34.64 17.67 -7.89
CA ILE A 36 -33.43 18.03 -7.12
C ILE A 36 -32.97 16.82 -6.30
N ASP A 37 -33.89 16.18 -5.59
CA ASP A 37 -33.63 14.98 -4.78
C ASP A 37 -33.13 13.81 -5.64
N GLY A 38 -33.66 13.68 -6.85
CA GLY A 38 -33.22 12.73 -7.87
C GLY A 38 -31.76 12.89 -8.30
N LYS A 39 -31.21 14.10 -8.20
CA LYS A 39 -29.88 14.47 -8.70
C LYS A 39 -28.79 14.54 -7.64
N VAL A 40 -29.15 14.40 -6.36
CA VAL A 40 -28.15 14.32 -5.29
C VAL A 40 -27.73 12.87 -5.03
N ALA A 41 -26.49 12.71 -4.57
CA ALA A 41 -25.97 11.41 -4.16
C ALA A 41 -26.66 10.92 -2.87
N ILE A 42 -26.61 9.60 -2.66
CA ILE A 42 -27.07 8.98 -1.41
C ILE A 42 -25.90 9.04 -0.43
N LEU A 43 -26.18 9.47 0.78
CA LEU A 43 -25.19 9.53 1.85
C LEU A 43 -25.29 8.27 2.71
N GLY A 44 -24.14 7.73 3.09
CA GLY A 44 -24.02 6.71 4.11
C GLY A 44 -24.29 7.27 5.52
N PRO A 45 -24.32 6.41 6.55
CA PRO A 45 -24.49 6.82 7.94
C PRO A 45 -23.44 7.83 8.44
N ASP A 46 -22.29 7.88 7.78
CA ASP A 46 -21.18 8.79 8.06
C ASP A 46 -21.29 10.15 7.32
N GLY A 47 -22.39 10.37 6.60
CA GLY A 47 -22.64 11.59 5.83
C GLY A 47 -21.81 11.70 4.55
N LYS A 48 -21.15 10.62 4.13
CA LYS A 48 -20.37 10.60 2.87
C LYS A 48 -21.13 9.92 1.76
N ILE A 49 -20.82 10.31 0.52
CA ILE A 49 -21.29 9.61 -0.67
C ILE A 49 -20.77 8.18 -0.71
N LEU A 50 -21.64 7.24 -1.04
CA LEU A 50 -21.27 5.83 -1.17
C LEU A 50 -20.25 5.66 -2.32
N SER A 51 -19.28 4.76 -2.12
CA SER A 51 -18.20 4.51 -3.08
C SER A 51 -18.70 4.05 -4.45
N GLU A 52 -19.85 3.38 -4.50
CA GLU A 52 -20.51 2.92 -5.73
C GLU A 52 -21.04 4.07 -6.60
N GLN A 53 -21.30 5.24 -5.99
CA GLN A 53 -21.77 6.44 -6.69
C GLN A 53 -20.61 7.34 -7.12
N LEU A 54 -19.42 7.09 -6.58
CA LEU A 54 -18.22 7.80 -6.99
C LEU A 54 -17.70 7.21 -8.30
N PRO A 55 -17.27 8.04 -9.27
CA PRO A 55 -16.48 7.54 -10.37
C PRO A 55 -15.23 6.89 -9.78
N GLN A 56 -14.99 5.62 -10.08
CA GLN A 56 -13.73 4.96 -9.73
C GLN A 56 -12.60 5.74 -10.40
N GLN A 57 -11.87 6.53 -9.61
CA GLN A 57 -10.64 7.17 -10.06
C GLN A 57 -9.55 6.09 -10.08
N SER A 58 -9.60 5.21 -11.08
CA SER A 58 -8.56 4.22 -11.31
C SER A 58 -7.37 4.92 -11.97
N MET A 59 -6.41 5.36 -11.14
CA MET A 59 -5.09 5.66 -11.68
C MET A 59 -4.44 4.35 -12.13
N PRO A 60 -3.73 4.33 -13.27
CA PRO A 60 -3.01 3.15 -13.70
C PRO A 60 -1.94 2.76 -12.68
N SER A 61 -1.49 1.50 -12.74
CA SER A 61 -0.27 1.08 -12.02
C SER A 61 0.92 1.87 -12.54
N ALA A 62 1.82 2.27 -11.64
CA ALA A 62 3.08 2.88 -12.04
C ALA A 62 3.96 1.88 -12.79
N SER A 63 4.76 2.39 -13.72
CA SER A 63 5.85 1.69 -14.39
C SER A 63 7.04 2.65 -14.60
N THR A 64 8.14 2.15 -15.15
CA THR A 64 9.29 3.00 -15.51
C THR A 64 9.01 3.95 -16.67
N THR A 65 7.88 3.80 -17.36
CA THR A 65 7.48 4.62 -18.52
C THR A 65 6.11 5.28 -18.36
N GLN A 66 5.33 4.91 -17.33
CA GLN A 66 4.00 5.43 -17.06
C GLN A 66 3.88 5.79 -15.57
N ALA A 67 3.54 7.05 -15.29
CA ALA A 67 3.21 7.47 -13.93
C ALA A 67 1.91 6.79 -13.45
N GLY A 68 1.86 6.42 -12.17
CA GLY A 68 0.73 5.71 -11.58
C GLY A 68 0.88 5.50 -10.08
N ILE A 69 0.06 4.60 -9.53
CA ILE A 69 0.14 4.20 -8.11
C ILE A 69 1.07 3.00 -7.97
N VAL A 70 1.86 2.97 -6.88
CA VAL A 70 2.75 1.86 -6.51
C VAL A 70 2.50 1.46 -5.06
N GLN A 71 2.62 0.16 -4.75
CA GLN A 71 2.61 -0.33 -3.38
C GLN A 71 4.03 -0.26 -2.78
N LEU A 72 4.14 0.17 -1.53
CA LEU A 72 5.43 0.20 -0.82
C LEU A 72 5.79 -1.19 -0.24
N ASP A 73 7.08 -1.52 -0.22
CA ASP A 73 7.65 -2.74 0.38
C ASP A 73 8.79 -2.36 1.33
N ASP A 74 8.76 -2.92 2.54
CA ASP A 74 9.71 -2.62 3.62
C ASP A 74 10.72 -3.74 3.89
N THR A 75 10.73 -4.78 3.04
CA THR A 75 11.66 -5.91 3.18
C THR A 75 13.00 -5.63 2.49
N LEU A 76 14.10 -6.18 3.03
CA LEU A 76 15.44 -6.03 2.45
C LEU A 76 15.77 -7.07 1.37
N THR A 77 14.86 -8.04 1.16
CA THR A 77 15.06 -9.19 0.28
C THR A 77 14.08 -9.23 -0.89
N SER A 78 13.23 -8.20 -1.05
CA SER A 78 12.24 -8.15 -2.13
C SER A 78 12.94 -8.16 -3.50
N THR A 79 12.43 -8.96 -4.42
CA THR A 79 12.81 -8.95 -5.84
C THR A 79 11.74 -8.32 -6.73
N SER A 80 10.72 -7.70 -6.12
CA SER A 80 9.60 -7.11 -6.85
C SER A 80 10.06 -5.94 -7.71
N THR A 81 9.62 -5.93 -8.97
CA THR A 81 9.80 -4.81 -9.90
C THR A 81 8.59 -3.87 -9.95
N THR A 82 7.54 -4.18 -9.18
CA THR A 82 6.26 -3.46 -9.19
C THR A 82 5.93 -2.79 -7.86
N LYS A 83 6.81 -2.93 -6.86
CA LYS A 83 6.71 -2.26 -5.57
C LYS A 83 7.89 -1.31 -5.38
N ALA A 84 7.66 -0.21 -4.68
CA ALA A 84 8.71 0.73 -4.34
C ALA A 84 9.28 0.43 -2.95
N ALA A 85 10.59 0.52 -2.79
CA ALA A 85 11.24 0.40 -1.50
C ALA A 85 10.83 1.57 -0.58
N THR A 86 10.61 1.28 0.70
CA THR A 86 10.42 2.32 1.73
C THR A 86 11.75 2.99 2.10
N ALA A 87 11.66 4.18 2.69
CA ALA A 87 12.83 4.85 3.26
C ALA A 87 13.51 4.02 4.37
N ASN A 88 12.74 3.23 5.11
CA ASN A 88 13.26 2.37 6.17
C ASN A 88 14.10 1.21 5.59
N ALA A 89 13.63 0.54 4.53
CA ALA A 89 14.41 -0.48 3.84
C ALA A 89 15.72 0.09 3.27
N VAL A 90 15.65 1.25 2.60
CA VAL A 90 16.85 1.93 2.05
C VAL A 90 17.83 2.31 3.15
N LYS A 91 17.35 2.82 4.29
CA LYS A 91 18.21 3.17 5.43
C LYS A 91 18.94 1.95 5.98
N GLN A 92 18.25 0.82 6.18
CA GLN A 92 18.88 -0.40 6.69
C GLN A 92 19.97 -0.93 5.76
N VAL A 93 19.75 -0.90 4.44
CA VAL A 93 20.80 -1.27 3.47
C VAL A 93 21.98 -0.30 3.57
N ASN A 94 21.72 1.01 3.63
CA ASN A 94 22.76 2.01 3.74
C ASN A 94 23.59 1.83 5.03
N ASP A 95 22.94 1.60 6.17
CA ASP A 95 23.61 1.35 7.45
C ASP A 95 24.49 0.08 7.40
N ALA A 96 24.00 -0.99 6.76
CA ALA A 96 24.77 -2.22 6.56
C ALA A 96 26.00 -2.01 5.66
N VAL A 97 25.86 -1.22 4.59
CA VAL A 97 26.98 -0.87 3.70
C VAL A 97 28.01 -0.03 4.45
N VAL A 98 27.58 0.97 5.23
CA VAL A 98 28.47 1.79 6.06
C VAL A 98 29.24 0.92 7.07
N ALA A 99 28.56 -0.01 7.74
CA ALA A 99 29.20 -0.94 8.66
C ALA A 99 30.23 -1.84 7.96
N HIS A 100 29.90 -2.36 6.77
CA HIS A 100 30.83 -3.16 5.97
C HIS A 100 32.04 -2.36 5.49
N SER A 101 31.86 -1.10 5.08
CA SER A 101 32.98 -0.23 4.70
C SER A 101 33.90 0.14 5.88
N ALA A 102 33.38 0.13 7.11
CA ALA A 102 34.17 0.33 8.31
C ALA A 102 34.88 -0.95 8.80
N ASP A 103 34.58 -2.10 8.19
CA ASP A 103 35.17 -3.38 8.55
C ASP A 103 36.57 -3.54 7.95
N ASN A 104 37.57 -3.21 8.78
CA ASN A 104 38.98 -3.34 8.43
C ASN A 104 39.56 -4.69 8.89
N VAL A 105 38.74 -5.60 9.44
CA VAL A 105 39.20 -6.91 9.88
C VAL A 105 39.49 -7.76 8.65
N LYS A 106 40.69 -8.36 8.59
CA LYS A 106 41.00 -9.34 7.55
C LYS A 106 40.20 -10.61 7.80
N HIS A 107 39.13 -10.78 7.05
CA HIS A 107 38.41 -12.05 6.99
C HIS A 107 39.23 -13.05 6.17
N ILE A 108 39.66 -14.14 6.80
CA ILE A 108 40.22 -15.25 6.05
C ILE A 108 39.11 -15.86 5.18
N THR A 109 39.40 -16.05 3.90
CA THR A 109 38.48 -16.71 2.98
C THR A 109 38.24 -18.16 3.41
N SER A 110 37.13 -18.75 2.98
CA SER A 110 36.85 -20.18 3.22
C SER A 110 37.96 -21.09 2.69
N ALA A 111 38.63 -20.68 1.61
CA ALA A 111 39.78 -21.39 1.03
C ALA A 111 41.01 -21.31 1.94
N GLU A 112 41.35 -20.12 2.45
CA GLU A 112 42.47 -19.93 3.39
C GLU A 112 42.23 -20.67 4.71
N ARG A 113 41.00 -20.68 5.21
CA ARG A 113 40.61 -21.46 6.39
C ARG A 113 40.79 -22.96 6.17
N THR A 114 40.37 -23.46 5.01
CA THR A 114 40.54 -24.87 4.64
C THR A 114 42.02 -25.25 4.56
N ALA A 115 42.85 -24.38 3.95
CA ALA A 115 44.28 -24.60 3.87
C ALA A 115 44.94 -24.65 5.26
N TRP A 116 44.58 -23.74 6.17
CA TRP A 116 45.08 -23.73 7.55
C TRP A 116 44.64 -24.97 8.35
N ASN A 117 43.38 -25.38 8.23
CA ASN A 117 42.90 -26.61 8.89
C ASN A 117 43.63 -27.86 8.35
N ALA A 118 43.93 -27.89 7.05
CA ALA A 118 44.67 -28.99 6.44
C ALA A 118 46.13 -29.07 6.92
N THR A 119 46.80 -27.94 7.17
CA THR A 119 48.15 -27.94 7.75
C THR A 119 48.14 -28.37 9.21
N GLN A 120 47.11 -28.02 9.99
CA GLN A 120 46.92 -28.52 11.36
C GLN A 120 46.80 -30.05 11.39
N SER A 121 46.09 -30.65 10.43
CA SER A 121 46.00 -32.11 10.35
C SER A 121 47.35 -32.78 10.10
N LYS A 122 48.27 -32.14 9.37
CA LYS A 122 49.64 -32.65 9.16
C LYS A 122 50.49 -32.55 10.42
N ALA A 123 50.28 -31.54 11.25
CA ALA A 123 50.98 -31.41 12.53
C ALA A 123 50.60 -32.51 13.54
N ASN A 124 49.38 -33.04 13.43
CA ASN A 124 48.87 -34.13 14.27
C ASN A 124 49.06 -35.53 13.65
N ASP A 125 49.77 -35.62 12.53
CA ASP A 125 50.00 -36.89 11.84
C ASP A 125 50.93 -37.79 12.67
N LEU A 126 50.45 -38.98 13.04
CA LEU A 126 51.12 -39.91 13.95
C LEU A 126 52.50 -40.33 13.42
N GLU A 127 52.65 -40.46 12.09
CA GLU A 127 53.96 -40.78 11.51
C GLU A 127 54.96 -39.64 11.72
N ILE A 128 54.53 -38.38 11.53
CA ILE A 128 55.39 -37.22 11.75
C ILE A 128 55.75 -37.08 13.24
N LEU A 129 54.79 -37.27 14.15
CA LEU A 129 55.04 -37.25 15.59
C LEU A 129 56.02 -38.37 16.04
N TYR A 130 55.92 -39.57 15.45
CA TYR A 130 56.84 -40.68 15.71
C TYR A 130 58.27 -40.37 15.25
N TRP A 131 58.44 -39.82 14.03
CA TRP A 131 59.76 -39.42 13.53
C TRP A 131 60.36 -38.24 14.29
N MET A 132 59.53 -37.39 14.90
CA MET A 132 59.96 -36.27 15.74
C MET A 132 60.16 -36.66 17.22
N GLY A 133 59.89 -37.91 17.61
CA GLY A 133 60.10 -38.43 18.98
C GLY A 133 59.14 -37.89 20.04
N ALA A 134 57.96 -37.41 19.62
CA ALA A 134 56.95 -36.83 20.51
C ALA A 134 55.93 -37.87 21.04
N ILE A 135 55.91 -39.06 20.45
CA ILE A 135 55.20 -40.28 20.89
C ILE A 135 56.02 -41.52 20.56
#